data_AF-A0A2L2Z0P3-F1
#
_entry.id   AF-A0A2L2Z0P3-F1
#
_cell.length_a   1.000
_cell.length_b   1.000
_cell.length_c   1.000
_cell.angle_alpha   90.00
_cell.angle_beta   90.00
_cell.angle_gamma   90.00
#
_symmetry.space_group_name_H-M   'P 1'
#
loop_
_entity.id
_entity.type
_entity.pdbx_description
1 polymer ?
#
loop_
_entity_poly.entity_id
_entity_poly.type
_entity_poly.pdbx_seq_one_letter_code
_entity_poly.pdbx_strand_id
1 'polypeptide(L)'
;DSTVALNWIQGDPNRWNTFVCNRTNEILNYTNPTQWRHCPGNENPADHLSRGVAPTELESLDLWWLGPTWLTQSSKFWPSKQLSYANPDIHAERRKPASQSLLITSYQPLIDISRFSSYMKLLRVTAWIFRFLYNCRSKQR
;
A
#
# COMPACT_ATOMS: atom_id res chain seq x y z
N ASP A 1 -10.67 11.11 15.77
CA ASP A 1 -9.74 12.26 15.85
C ASP A 1 -8.54 12.18 14.90
N SER A 2 -8.02 10.99 14.59
CA SER A 2 -6.91 10.85 13.64
C SER A 2 -7.25 11.28 12.20
N THR A 3 -6.61 12.35 11.72
CA THR A 3 -6.68 12.76 10.31
C THR A 3 -5.95 11.78 9.39
N VAL A 4 -4.97 11.04 9.89
CA VAL A 4 -4.25 10.01 9.13
C VAL A 4 -5.18 8.85 8.80
N ALA A 5 -5.91 8.33 9.81
CA ALA A 5 -6.90 7.28 9.59
C ALA A 5 -8.04 7.75 8.67
N LEU A 6 -8.49 9.00 8.81
CA LEU A 6 -9.50 9.57 7.92
C LEU A 6 -9.01 9.64 6.46
N ASN A 7 -7.74 10.00 6.23
CA ASN A 7 -7.13 9.96 4.90
C ASN A 7 -7.09 8.53 4.33
N TRP A 8 -6.80 7.53 5.15
CA TRP A 8 -6.81 6.14 4.70
C TRP A 8 -8.21 5.69 4.26
N ILE A 9 -9.25 6.07 5.03
CA ILE A 9 -10.65 5.73 4.76
C ILE A 9 -11.21 6.45 3.54
N GLN A 10 -10.84 7.73 3.34
CA GLN A 10 -11.31 8.52 2.20
C GLN A 10 -10.49 8.28 0.91
N GLY A 11 -9.31 7.65 1.02
CA GLY A 11 -8.47 7.30 -0.12
C GLY A 11 -8.76 5.91 -0.70
N ASP A 12 -7.99 5.52 -1.73
CA ASP A 12 -8.01 4.15 -2.27
C ASP A 12 -7.27 3.18 -1.32
N PRO A 13 -7.97 2.17 -0.76
CA PRO A 13 -7.38 1.20 0.17
C PRO A 13 -6.17 0.46 -0.39
N ASN A 14 -6.13 0.21 -1.71
CA ASN A 14 -5.05 -0.53 -2.35
C ASN A 14 -3.70 0.20 -2.34
N ARG A 15 -3.70 1.49 -2.03
CA ARG A 15 -2.48 2.28 -1.90
C ARG A 15 -1.72 1.99 -0.60
N TRP A 16 -2.37 1.37 0.38
CA TRP A 16 -1.81 1.16 1.71
C TRP A 16 -1.21 -0.25 1.87
N ASN A 17 -0.37 -0.42 2.89
CA ASN A 17 0.15 -1.71 3.29
C ASN A 17 -1.00 -2.72 3.55
N THR A 18 -0.68 -4.01 3.68
CA THR A 18 -1.71 -5.05 3.83
C THR A 18 -2.62 -4.83 5.04
N PHE A 19 -2.07 -4.40 6.18
CA PHE A 19 -2.86 -4.18 7.39
C PHE A 19 -3.89 -3.05 7.22
N VAL A 20 -3.42 -1.86 6.83
CA VAL A 20 -4.28 -0.68 6.62
C VAL A 20 -5.27 -0.94 5.49
N CYS A 21 -4.83 -1.54 4.37
CA CYS A 21 -5.71 -1.92 3.26
C CYS A 21 -6.86 -2.81 3.74
N ASN A 22 -6.57 -3.86 4.50
CA ASN A 22 -7.59 -4.79 4.99
C ASN A 22 -8.57 -4.12 5.95
N ARG A 23 -8.07 -3.30 6.89
CA ARG A 23 -8.92 -2.56 7.85
C ARG A 23 -9.78 -1.51 7.19
N THR A 24 -9.24 -0.77 6.23
CA THR A 24 -10.03 0.19 5.46
C THR A 24 -11.10 -0.53 4.65
N ASN A 25 -10.78 -1.63 3.97
CA ASN A 25 -11.78 -2.41 3.24
C ASN A 25 -12.88 -2.96 4.16
N GLU A 26 -12.52 -3.45 5.35
CA GLU A 26 -13.48 -3.90 6.36
C GLU A 26 -14.47 -2.78 6.74
N ILE A 27 -13.97 -1.58 7.00
CA ILE A 27 -14.80 -0.39 7.30
C ILE A 27 -15.71 -0.05 6.11
N LEU A 28 -15.16 -0.04 4.90
CA LEU A 28 -15.87 0.36 3.68
C LEU A 28 -16.89 -0.68 3.19
N ASN A 29 -16.83 -1.92 3.70
CA ASN A 29 -17.88 -2.91 3.47
C ASN A 29 -19.21 -2.55 4.17
N TYR A 30 -19.15 -1.74 5.23
CA TYR A 30 -20.33 -1.36 6.03
C TYR A 30 -20.71 0.12 5.88
N THR A 31 -19.81 0.96 5.38
CA THR A 31 -19.99 2.42 5.36
C THR A 31 -19.38 3.04 4.12
N ASN A 32 -19.90 4.21 3.72
CA ASN A 32 -19.33 4.99 2.63
C ASN A 32 -18.25 5.93 3.15
N PRO A 33 -17.17 6.19 2.38
CA PRO A 33 -16.10 7.11 2.78
C PRO A 33 -16.60 8.51 3.16
N THR A 34 -17.67 8.97 2.49
CA THR A 34 -18.29 10.30 2.71
C THR A 34 -19.00 10.44 4.06
N GLN A 35 -19.29 9.34 4.74
CA GLN A 35 -19.88 9.34 6.09
C GLN A 35 -18.84 9.61 7.18
N TRP A 36 -17.55 9.39 6.88
CA TRP A 36 -16.47 9.57 7.84
C TRP A 36 -15.98 11.02 7.88
N ARG A 37 -15.85 11.55 9.10
CA ARG A 37 -15.42 12.94 9.36
C ARG A 37 -14.44 13.00 10.53
N HIS A 38 -13.68 14.08 10.59
CA HIS A 38 -12.75 14.33 11.67
C HIS A 38 -13.47 14.97 12.86
N CYS A 39 -13.37 14.34 14.03
CA CYS A 39 -13.70 14.93 15.32
C CYS A 39 -12.41 15.50 15.95
N PRO A 40 -12.36 16.77 16.40
CA PRO A 40 -11.22 17.31 17.14
C PRO A 40 -10.85 16.45 18.35
N GLY A 41 -9.55 16.23 18.59
CA GLY A 41 -9.09 15.30 19.63
C GLY A 41 -9.56 15.67 21.04
N ASN A 42 -9.59 16.96 21.37
CA ASN A 42 -10.13 17.47 22.64
C ASN A 42 -11.66 17.34 22.76
N GLU A 43 -12.35 17.02 21.66
CA GLU A 43 -13.79 16.79 21.59
C GLU A 43 -14.13 15.32 21.30
N ASN A 44 -13.13 14.43 21.31
CA ASN A 44 -13.32 13.00 21.10
C ASN A 44 -13.57 12.30 22.44
N PRO A 45 -14.81 11.89 22.77
CA PRO A 45 -15.08 11.23 24.04
C PRO A 45 -14.30 9.92 24.24
N ALA A 46 -13.95 9.21 23.16
CA ALA A 46 -13.19 7.96 23.23
C ALA A 46 -11.75 8.14 23.75
N ASP A 47 -11.18 9.34 23.64
CA ASP A 47 -9.83 9.63 24.15
C ASP A 47 -9.76 9.49 25.68
N HIS A 48 -10.81 9.90 26.39
CA HIS A 48 -10.84 9.83 27.85
C HIS A 48 -10.82 8.38 28.35
N LEU A 49 -11.61 7.49 27.74
CA LEU A 49 -11.59 6.07 28.11
C LEU A 49 -10.28 5.38 27.73
N SER A 50 -9.74 5.66 26.53
CA SER A 50 -8.51 5.01 26.07
C SER A 50 -7.26 5.41 26.87
N ARG A 51 -7.26 6.61 27.48
CA ARG A 51 -6.20 7.07 28.40
C ARG A 51 -6.39 6.60 29.84
N GLY A 52 -7.59 6.15 30.18
CA GLY A 52 -8.01 5.86 31.54
C GLY A 52 -8.58 7.11 32.22
N VAL A 53 -9.79 6.96 32.77
CA VAL A 53 -10.51 7.99 33.52
C VAL A 53 -11.13 7.34 34.74
N ALA A 54 -11.12 8.03 35.89
CA ALA A 54 -11.74 7.49 37.09
C ALA A 54 -13.27 7.42 36.92
N PRO A 55 -13.96 6.41 37.49
CA PRO A 55 -15.41 6.32 37.38
C PRO A 55 -16.15 7.58 37.85
N THR A 56 -15.64 8.23 38.91
CA THR A 56 -16.19 9.48 39.45
C THR A 56 -16.02 10.66 38.49
N GLU A 57 -14.91 10.72 37.76
CA GLU A 57 -14.68 11.76 36.76
C GLU A 57 -15.55 11.52 35.52
N LEU A 58 -15.69 10.25 35.12
CA LEU A 58 -16.53 9.84 34.00
C LEU A 58 -18.01 10.17 34.24
N GLU A 59 -18.50 10.00 35.47
CA GLU A 59 -19.87 10.38 35.86
C GLU A 59 -20.15 11.86 35.59
N SER A 60 -19.17 12.72 35.83
CA SER A 60 -19.26 14.17 35.59
C SER A 60 -18.85 14.62 34.17
N LEU A 61 -18.45 13.70 33.29
CA LEU A 61 -17.90 14.04 31.98
C LEU A 61 -19.02 14.17 30.92
N ASP A 62 -19.59 15.37 30.81
CA ASP A 62 -20.64 15.68 29.83
C ASP A 62 -20.26 15.30 28.39
N LEU A 63 -18.99 15.49 28.01
CA LEU A 63 -18.51 15.14 26.67
C LEU A 63 -18.74 13.65 26.33
N TRP A 64 -18.66 12.76 27.33
CA TRP A 64 -18.89 11.33 27.15
C TRP A 64 -20.38 11.01 26.98
N TRP A 65 -21.23 11.58 27.83
CA TRP A 65 -22.66 11.26 27.88
C TRP A 65 -23.50 12.00 26.84
N LEU A 66 -23.15 13.27 26.57
CA LEU A 66 -23.90 14.16 25.68
C LEU A 66 -23.22 14.31 24.32
N GLY A 67 -21.94 13.99 24.23
CA GLY A 67 -21.13 14.24 23.04
C GLY A 67 -20.77 15.73 22.88
N PRO A 68 -20.04 16.06 21.82
CA PRO A 68 -19.67 17.44 21.54
C PRO A 68 -20.87 18.25 21.04
N THR A 69 -20.93 19.53 21.43
CA THR A 69 -22.08 20.41 21.19
C THR A 69 -22.38 20.61 19.71
N TRP A 70 -21.38 20.60 18.83
CA TRP A 70 -21.58 20.74 17.39
C TRP A 70 -22.32 19.54 16.78
N LEU A 71 -22.30 18.37 17.41
CA LEU A 71 -22.95 17.17 16.87
C LEU A 71 -24.48 17.28 16.92
N THR A 72 -25.02 18.03 17.87
CA THR A 72 -26.47 18.30 17.99
C THR A 72 -26.92 19.44 17.07
N GLN A 73 -25.98 20.20 16.52
CA GLN A 73 -26.26 21.29 15.58
C GLN A 73 -26.38 20.78 14.14
N SER A 74 -26.85 21.65 13.24
CA SER A 74 -26.85 21.36 11.81
C SER A 74 -25.45 20.98 11.31
N SER A 75 -25.37 20.06 10.35
CA SER A 75 -24.11 19.60 9.73
C SER A 75 -23.25 20.71 9.13
N LYS A 76 -23.81 21.91 8.93
CA LYS A 76 -23.09 23.13 8.54
C LYS A 76 -22.10 23.62 9.61
N PHE A 77 -22.36 23.32 10.88
CA PHE A 77 -21.51 23.72 12.02
C PHE A 77 -20.52 22.63 12.42
N TRP A 78 -20.58 21.46 11.77
CA TRP A 78 -19.68 20.37 12.09
C TRP A 78 -18.25 20.72 11.66
N PRO A 79 -17.24 20.29 12.42
CA PRO A 79 -15.85 20.58 12.10
C PRO A 79 -15.49 20.00 10.73
N SER A 80 -15.16 20.90 9.80
CA SER A 80 -14.64 20.54 8.49
C SER A 80 -13.12 20.74 8.49
N LYS A 81 -12.37 19.66 8.60
CA LYS A 81 -10.92 19.71 8.39
C LYS A 81 -10.62 19.30 6.95
N GLN A 82 -9.96 20.17 6.20
CA GLN A 82 -9.45 19.78 4.89
C GLN A 82 -8.41 18.69 5.07
N LEU A 83 -8.56 17.58 4.34
CA LEU A 83 -7.55 16.54 4.32
C LEU A 83 -6.29 17.08 3.65
N SER A 84 -5.24 17.23 4.45
CA SER A 84 -3.90 17.54 3.97
C SER A 84 -3.20 16.24 3.60
N TYR A 85 -2.82 16.11 2.32
CA TYR A 85 -1.93 15.04 1.84
C TYR A 85 -0.45 15.26 2.19
N ALA A 86 -0.12 16.40 2.80
CA ALA A 86 1.23 16.80 3.10
C ALA A 86 1.78 16.18 4.41
N ASN A 87 0.95 15.50 5.21
CA ASN A 87 1.42 14.83 6.40
C ASN A 87 2.26 13.59 6.02
N PRO A 88 3.56 13.54 6.35
CA PRO A 88 4.42 12.39 6.05
C PRO A 88 3.90 11.07 6.62
N ASP A 89 3.22 11.12 7.77
CA ASP A 89 2.70 9.93 8.47
C ASP A 89 1.63 9.21 7.65
N ILE A 90 0.91 9.92 6.76
CA ILE A 90 -0.04 9.30 5.82
C ILE A 90 0.70 8.36 4.87
N HIS A 91 1.90 8.76 4.43
CA HIS A 91 2.69 8.01 3.45
C HIS A 91 3.55 6.92 4.08
N ALA A 92 3.73 6.92 5.40
CA ALA A 92 4.47 5.88 6.11
C ALA A 92 3.91 4.49 5.82
N GLU A 93 2.59 4.38 5.71
CA GLU A 93 1.89 3.12 5.41
C GLU A 93 1.56 2.91 3.94
N ARG A 94 2.13 3.72 3.05
CA ARG A 94 1.97 3.52 1.61
C ARG A 94 2.65 2.22 1.20
N ARG A 95 1.93 1.39 0.44
CA ARG A 95 2.49 0.18 -0.15
C ARG A 95 3.69 0.56 -1.00
N LYS A 96 4.85 -0.01 -0.68
CA LYS A 96 6.04 0.17 -1.51
C LYS A 96 5.75 -0.40 -2.90
N PRO A 97 6.05 0.33 -3.99
CA PRO A 97 5.88 -0.22 -5.31
C PRO A 97 6.69 -1.52 -5.41
N ALA A 98 6.07 -2.58 -5.89
CA ALA A 98 6.80 -3.80 -6.18
C ALA A 98 7.82 -3.48 -7.27
N SER A 99 9.11 -3.61 -6.96
CA SER A 99 10.15 -3.54 -7.99
C SER A 99 9.99 -4.76 -8.89
N GLN A 100 9.31 -4.58 -10.01
CA GLN A 100 9.24 -5.62 -11.02
C GLN A 100 10.55 -5.59 -11.81
N SER A 101 11.45 -6.53 -11.51
CA SER A 101 12.65 -6.74 -12.33
C SER A 101 12.21 -7.23 -13.70
N LEU A 102 12.19 -6.33 -14.68
CA LEU A 102 12.01 -6.69 -16.07
C LEU A 102 13.30 -7.38 -16.54
N LEU A 103 13.23 -8.69 -16.77
CA LEU A 103 14.29 -9.42 -17.47
C LEU A 103 14.25 -9.02 -18.94
N ILE A 104 15.04 -8.00 -19.28
CA ILE A 104 15.33 -7.68 -20.68
C ILE A 104 16.27 -8.77 -21.19
N THR A 105 15.74 -9.72 -21.94
CA THR A 105 16.58 -10.64 -22.72
C THR A 105 17.17 -9.83 -23.87
N SER A 106 18.39 -9.31 -23.69
CA SER A 106 19.12 -8.74 -24.83
C SER A 106 19.47 -9.89 -25.76
N TYR A 107 19.07 -9.79 -27.03
CA TYR A 107 19.45 -10.75 -28.04
C TYR A 107 20.94 -10.58 -28.32
N GLN A 108 21.77 -11.31 -27.60
CA GLN A 108 23.19 -11.46 -27.91
C GLN A 108 23.35 -12.73 -28.75
N PRO A 109 23.84 -12.63 -30.00
CA PRO A 109 24.07 -13.82 -30.80
C PRO A 109 25.08 -14.72 -30.07
N LEU A 110 24.74 -15.99 -29.90
CA LEU A 110 25.60 -16.98 -29.24
C LEU A 110 26.97 -17.10 -29.91
N ILE A 111 27.04 -16.79 -31.21
CA ILE A 111 28.24 -16.82 -32.03
C ILE A 111 28.34 -15.49 -32.77
N ASP A 112 29.46 -14.79 -32.60
CA ASP A 112 29.82 -13.66 -33.43
C ASP A 112 30.44 -14.16 -34.75
N ILE A 113 29.67 -14.04 -35.82
CA ILE A 113 30.04 -14.50 -37.18
C ILE A 113 31.28 -13.75 -37.69
N SER A 114 31.48 -12.48 -37.27
CA SER A 114 32.59 -11.64 -37.73
C SER A 114 33.98 -12.17 -37.34
N ARG A 115 34.04 -13.06 -36.35
CA ARG A 115 35.29 -13.68 -35.87
C ARG A 115 35.77 -14.84 -36.74
N PHE A 116 35.04 -15.21 -37.79
CA PHE A 116 35.36 -16.34 -38.66
C PHE A 116 35.73 -15.89 -40.06
N SER A 117 36.97 -16.15 -40.46
CA SER A 117 37.47 -15.91 -41.82
C SER A 117 37.16 -17.05 -42.81
N SER A 118 36.44 -18.10 -42.37
CA SER A 118 36.13 -19.27 -43.20
C SER A 118 34.73 -19.80 -42.88
N TYR A 119 33.89 -19.92 -43.92
CA TYR A 119 32.56 -20.51 -43.83
C TYR A 119 32.58 -21.93 -43.25
N MET A 120 33.52 -22.77 -43.70
CA MET A 120 33.64 -24.14 -43.21
C MET A 120 34.03 -24.19 -41.73
N LYS A 121 34.83 -23.24 -41.25
CA LYS A 121 35.18 -23.14 -39.82
C LYS A 121 33.96 -22.74 -38.99
N LEU A 122 33.18 -21.77 -39.46
CA LEU A 122 31.92 -21.37 -38.82
C LEU A 122 30.95 -22.55 -38.74
N LEU A 123 30.71 -23.25 -39.86
CA LEU A 123 29.80 -24.40 -39.92
C LEU A 123 30.19 -25.50 -38.91
N ARG A 124 31.48 -25.84 -38.85
CA ARG A 124 32.00 -26.85 -37.89
C ARG A 124 31.80 -26.43 -36.45
N VAL A 125 32.14 -25.18 -36.10
CA VAL A 125 31.98 -24.68 -34.72
C VAL A 125 30.52 -24.65 -34.30
N THR A 126 29.62 -24.18 -35.18
CA THR A 126 28.18 -24.21 -34.93
C THR A 126 27.66 -25.64 -34.73
N ALA A 127 28.10 -26.59 -35.57
CA ALA A 127 27.74 -28.00 -35.42
C ALA A 127 28.24 -28.61 -34.11
N TRP A 128 29.46 -28.26 -33.67
CA TRP A 128 30.00 -28.69 -32.37
C TRP A 128 29.21 -28.13 -31.19
N ILE A 129 28.79 -26.87 -31.24
CA ILE A 129 27.92 -26.26 -30.22
C ILE A 129 26.58 -27.00 -30.15
N PHE A 130 25.95 -27.27 -31.29
CA PHE A 130 24.70 -28.06 -31.31
C PHE A 130 24.89 -29.47 -30.78
N ARG A 131 25.98 -30.16 -31.15
CA ARG A 131 26.32 -31.49 -30.62
C ARG A 131 26.53 -31.46 -29.11
N PHE A 132 27.25 -30.47 -28.59
CA PHE A 132 27.45 -30.28 -27.16
C PHE A 132 26.12 -30.07 -26.42
N LEU A 133 25.28 -29.16 -26.91
CA LEU A 133 23.95 -28.91 -26.33
C LEU A 133 23.07 -30.16 -26.35
N TYR A 134 23.12 -30.92 -27.44
CA TYR A 134 22.41 -32.19 -27.54
C TYR A 134 22.88 -33.19 -26.47
N ASN A 135 24.20 -33.38 -26.33
CA ASN A 135 24.79 -34.28 -25.34
C ASN A 135 24.50 -33.84 -23.89
N CYS A 136 24.47 -32.54 -23.60
CA CYS A 136 24.10 -32.03 -22.28
C CYS A 136 22.61 -32.21 -21.96
N ARG A 137 21.74 -32.19 -22.98
CA ARG A 137 20.27 -32.36 -22.82
C ARG A 137 19.84 -33.81 -22.80
N SER A 138 20.61 -34.70 -23.43
CA SER A 138 20.47 -36.13 -23.24
C SER A 138 20.96 -36.48 -21.83
N LYS A 139 20.03 -36.54 -20.86
CA LYS A 139 20.29 -37.17 -19.55
C LYS A 139 20.96 -38.53 -19.81
N GLN A 140 22.11 -38.78 -19.18
CA GLN A 140 22.62 -40.15 -19.04
C GLN A 140 21.49 -41.02 -18.48
N ARG A 141 21.24 -42.13 -19.16
CA ARG A 141 20.36 -43.21 -18.71
C ARG A 141 21.05 -43.98 -17.59
#